data_AF-A0A672GZP9-F1
#
_entry.id   AF-A0A672GZP9-F1
#
_cell.length_a   1.000
_cell.length_b   1.000
_cell.length_c   1.000
_cell.angle_alpha   90.00
_cell.angle_beta   90.00
_cell.angle_gamma   90.00
#
_symmetry.space_group_name_H-M   'P 1'
#
loop_
_entity.id
_entity.type
_entity.pdbx_description
1 polymer ?
#
loop_
_entity_poly.entity_id
_entity_poly.type
_entity_poly.pdbx_seq_one_letter_code
_entity_poly.pdbx_strand_id
1 'polypeptide(L)'
;ISVLSSYIHLQKLELPHNRIRDLSCVSNMPSLVTLDACHNEISNFFEFQPPKNLKEVKFSHNRMTKMKDLGEYLSLCKLDLDYNSFSEISGLQQCCKLTHLSLAHNKISRISDLDSLPLKHLCLRGNQLEKIEGLENLKSLQVLDLSLNRIASLSGLQNLHMLGLINLEKNQVSEQPDYRLAVIFLLQHLTVLDQEKVTAEEKVASVNKYDPPLEVVAAREHMTHLVYQLMQPQVLFDSTLPSADSPYPMLVLTGPQGCGKRELAHRLCQEFSEYFAYGICHTTRQPYFGEENGIDYHFVSEEDFKDMVHMGKFIQTMSYGGHSYGLSREAIEQVAQEGLASCVHMELEGVFSLKNTYFEPRYILLIPTQLEKYRDHLTGRGLYTAVQIDAAVSRVELYANTNRQRPGFFDNVIACGTELNYFLAFVALWELISSRAIILLLPEDKPLSPVSRSGKEILASPSLNALDPSNPSYRSYFTRIQAELSSHKTPAVSGCSKSDTNSTEVEF
;
A
#
# COMPACT_ATOMS: atom_id res chain seq x y z
N ILE A 1 15.04 32.03 -51.53
CA ILE A 1 15.75 30.72 -51.65
C ILE A 1 15.25 29.85 -52.81
N SER A 2 14.44 30.39 -53.73
CA SER A 2 13.81 29.63 -54.82
C SER A 2 14.79 28.93 -55.76
N VAL A 3 16.01 29.46 -55.93
CA VAL A 3 17.08 28.84 -56.73
C VAL A 3 17.44 27.42 -56.27
N LEU A 4 17.13 27.05 -55.02
CA LEU A 4 17.40 25.72 -54.50
C LEU A 4 16.47 24.64 -55.06
N SER A 5 15.37 25.01 -55.73
CA SER A 5 14.39 24.08 -56.28
C SER A 5 14.97 23.10 -57.33
N SER A 6 16.09 23.44 -57.98
CA SER A 6 16.75 22.56 -58.94
C SER A 6 17.56 21.43 -58.31
N TYR A 7 17.83 21.49 -57.00
CA TYR A 7 18.69 20.54 -56.29
C TYR A 7 17.89 19.38 -55.70
N ILE A 8 17.35 18.52 -56.56
CA ILE A 8 16.42 17.44 -56.19
C ILE A 8 17.01 16.36 -55.28
N HIS A 9 18.34 16.21 -55.26
CA HIS A 9 19.06 15.21 -54.46
C HIS A 9 19.53 15.73 -53.10
N LEU A 10 19.18 16.97 -52.75
CA LEU A 10 19.61 17.59 -51.50
C LEU A 10 18.95 16.88 -50.31
N GLN A 11 19.76 16.36 -49.40
CA GLN A 11 19.29 15.60 -48.23
C GLN A 11 19.20 16.43 -46.95
N LYS A 12 20.03 17.46 -46.83
CA LYS A 12 20.10 18.33 -45.65
C LYS A 12 20.12 19.78 -46.08
N LEU A 13 19.15 20.56 -45.61
CA LEU A 13 19.03 21.98 -45.89
C LEU A 13 19.09 22.76 -44.57
N GLU A 14 20.12 23.59 -44.41
CA GLU A 14 20.32 24.45 -43.25
C GLU A 14 20.21 25.91 -43.66
N LEU A 15 19.23 26.61 -43.11
CA LEU A 15 18.90 28.00 -43.39
C LEU A 15 18.72 28.86 -42.12
N PRO A 16 19.48 28.63 -41.02
CA PRO A 16 19.26 29.38 -39.80
C PRO A 16 19.64 30.86 -39.94
N HIS A 17 19.04 31.72 -39.12
CA HIS A 17 19.36 33.16 -39.02
C HIS A 17 19.23 33.94 -40.33
N ASN A 18 18.16 33.68 -41.08
CA ASN A 18 17.81 34.44 -42.26
C ASN A 18 16.52 35.24 -42.03
N ARG A 19 15.98 35.84 -43.10
CA ARG A 19 14.67 36.53 -43.10
C ARG A 19 13.67 35.80 -43.98
N ILE A 20 13.74 34.48 -43.98
CA ILE A 20 12.92 33.64 -44.85
C ILE A 20 11.48 33.65 -44.34
N ARG A 21 10.55 33.88 -45.26
CA ARG A 21 9.11 33.79 -45.03
C ARG A 21 8.46 32.65 -45.80
N ASP A 22 9.03 32.32 -46.96
CA ASP A 22 8.51 31.33 -47.89
C ASP A 22 9.51 30.18 -48.08
N LEU A 23 9.04 28.96 -47.83
CA LEU A 23 9.74 27.70 -48.00
C LEU A 23 9.11 26.81 -49.11
N SER A 24 8.25 27.38 -49.96
CA SER A 24 7.57 26.66 -51.05
C SER A 24 8.51 25.82 -51.94
N CYS A 25 9.76 26.26 -52.12
CA CYS A 25 10.78 25.56 -52.90
C CYS A 25 11.13 24.17 -52.36
N VAL A 26 10.87 23.90 -51.07
CA VAL A 26 11.11 22.60 -50.42
C VAL A 26 10.25 21.49 -51.03
N SER A 27 9.09 21.81 -51.62
CA SER A 27 8.25 20.83 -52.34
C SER A 27 8.99 20.10 -53.46
N ASN A 28 10.02 20.75 -54.04
CA ASN A 28 10.79 20.21 -55.16
C ASN A 28 12.00 19.37 -54.72
N MET A 29 12.12 19.04 -53.42
CA MET A 29 13.27 18.33 -52.86
C MET A 29 12.86 16.95 -52.29
N PRO A 30 12.57 15.95 -53.14
CA PRO A 30 12.04 14.65 -52.69
C PRO A 30 13.02 13.83 -51.83
N SER A 31 14.33 14.09 -51.95
CA SER A 31 15.38 13.44 -51.16
C SER A 31 15.66 14.12 -49.82
N LEU A 32 14.96 15.21 -49.47
CA LEU A 32 15.23 15.95 -48.24
C LEU A 32 14.85 15.12 -47.00
N VAL A 33 15.81 15.02 -46.08
CA VAL A 33 15.71 14.28 -44.81
C VAL A 33 15.71 15.22 -43.62
N THR A 34 16.50 16.30 -43.67
CA THR A 34 16.64 17.26 -42.57
C THR A 34 16.46 18.68 -43.09
N LEU A 35 15.58 19.43 -42.44
CA LEU A 35 15.33 20.85 -42.70
C LEU A 35 15.53 21.65 -41.42
N ASP A 36 16.51 22.54 -41.42
CA ASP A 36 16.71 23.54 -40.38
C ASP A 36 16.41 24.92 -40.97
N ALA A 37 15.35 25.56 -40.48
CA ALA A 37 15.06 26.97 -40.79
C ALA A 37 14.80 27.77 -39.50
N CYS A 38 15.60 27.51 -38.46
CA CYS A 38 15.53 28.25 -37.19
C CYS A 38 15.81 29.74 -37.39
N HIS A 39 15.33 30.61 -36.50
CA HIS A 39 15.58 32.05 -36.53
C HIS A 39 15.26 32.69 -37.90
N ASN A 40 14.00 32.56 -38.33
CA ASN A 40 13.48 33.15 -39.56
C ASN A 40 12.19 33.93 -39.30
N GLU A 41 11.49 34.35 -40.36
CA GLU A 41 10.24 35.10 -40.28
C GLU A 41 9.05 34.28 -40.77
N ILE A 42 9.10 32.95 -40.62
CA ILE A 42 8.06 32.05 -41.12
C ILE A 42 6.83 32.17 -40.20
N SER A 43 5.70 32.57 -40.77
CA SER A 43 4.43 32.68 -40.05
C SER A 43 3.47 31.53 -40.35
N ASN A 44 3.60 30.92 -41.55
CA ASN A 44 2.70 29.89 -42.03
C ASN A 44 3.37 28.52 -41.94
N PHE A 45 2.62 27.57 -41.39
CA PHE A 45 3.03 26.18 -41.27
C PHE A 45 2.84 25.48 -42.62
N PHE A 46 3.94 25.00 -43.22
CA PHE A 46 3.98 24.06 -44.35
C PHE A 46 2.96 24.31 -45.50
N GLU A 47 2.98 25.48 -46.14
CA GLU A 47 2.21 25.71 -47.38
C GLU A 47 2.93 25.12 -48.61
N PHE A 48 3.46 23.90 -48.44
CA PHE A 48 4.25 23.22 -49.44
C PHE A 48 4.11 21.71 -49.27
N GLN A 49 4.21 20.96 -50.38
CA GLN A 49 4.01 19.52 -50.33
C GLN A 49 5.16 18.87 -49.55
N PRO A 50 4.86 18.06 -48.51
CA PRO A 50 5.89 17.41 -47.70
C PRO A 50 6.85 16.58 -48.55
N PRO A 51 8.17 16.75 -48.37
CA PRO A 51 9.13 15.75 -48.84
C PRO A 51 8.87 14.42 -48.12
N LYS A 52 8.61 13.34 -48.89
CA LYS A 52 8.25 12.01 -48.35
C LYS A 52 9.27 11.42 -47.37
N ASN A 53 10.53 11.84 -47.48
CA ASN A 53 11.65 11.34 -46.68
C ASN A 53 12.05 12.26 -45.51
N LEU A 54 11.30 13.34 -45.26
CA LEU A 54 11.63 14.30 -44.22
C LEU A 54 11.47 13.66 -42.84
N LYS A 55 12.56 13.62 -42.08
CA LYS A 55 12.64 13.00 -40.75
C LYS A 55 12.84 14.01 -39.63
N GLU A 56 13.53 15.11 -39.91
CA GLU A 56 13.86 16.11 -38.90
C GLU A 56 13.56 17.50 -39.43
N VAL A 57 12.74 18.25 -38.69
CA VAL A 57 12.40 19.64 -38.98
C VAL A 57 12.65 20.50 -37.76
N LYS A 58 13.39 21.59 -37.96
CA LYS A 58 13.60 22.62 -36.94
C LYS A 58 13.12 23.97 -37.44
N PHE A 59 12.11 24.50 -36.77
CA PHE A 59 11.53 25.81 -37.01
C PHE A 59 11.51 26.67 -35.75
N SER A 60 12.48 26.47 -34.86
CA SER A 60 12.57 27.29 -33.64
C SER A 60 12.80 28.77 -33.98
N HIS A 61 12.34 29.67 -33.10
CA HIS A 61 12.46 31.12 -33.28
C HIS A 61 11.87 31.63 -34.61
N ASN A 62 10.60 31.30 -34.87
CA ASN A 62 9.82 31.82 -36.00
C ASN A 62 8.59 32.58 -35.49
N ARG A 63 7.60 32.84 -36.36
CA ARG A 63 6.39 33.63 -36.04
C ARG A 63 5.11 32.81 -36.21
N MET A 64 5.20 31.49 -36.01
CA MET A 64 4.07 30.59 -36.19
C MET A 64 3.11 30.68 -34.99
N THR A 65 1.81 30.65 -35.26
CA THR A 65 0.76 30.80 -34.24
C THR A 65 -0.20 29.63 -34.16
N LYS A 66 -0.35 28.86 -35.25
CA LYS A 66 -1.29 27.73 -35.35
C LYS A 66 -0.61 26.54 -36.00
N MET A 67 -0.76 25.37 -35.39
CA MET A 67 -0.39 24.11 -36.02
C MET A 67 -1.41 23.78 -37.13
N LYS A 68 -0.96 23.09 -38.17
CA LYS A 68 -1.85 22.46 -39.17
C LYS A 68 -1.63 20.94 -39.11
N ASP A 69 -2.51 20.22 -39.80
CA ASP A 69 -2.38 18.78 -39.97
C ASP A 69 -1.03 18.40 -40.61
N LEU A 70 -0.27 17.57 -39.90
CA LEU A 70 1.00 16.99 -40.31
C LEU A 70 0.86 15.53 -40.76
N GLY A 71 -0.36 15.03 -40.98
CA GLY A 71 -0.58 13.63 -41.34
C GLY A 71 0.13 13.17 -42.62
N GLU A 72 0.44 14.09 -43.54
CA GLU A 72 1.22 13.75 -44.72
C GLU A 72 2.73 13.53 -44.44
N TYR A 73 3.24 13.94 -43.28
CA TYR A 73 4.64 13.81 -42.86
C TYR A 73 4.92 12.47 -42.17
N LEU A 74 4.53 11.36 -42.81
CA LEU A 74 4.60 9.98 -42.25
C LEU A 74 6.00 9.49 -41.83
N SER A 75 7.06 10.16 -42.31
CA SER A 75 8.46 9.86 -41.99
C SER A 75 9.04 10.71 -40.86
N LEU A 76 8.30 11.68 -40.34
CA LEU A 76 8.80 12.65 -39.36
C LEU A 76 9.11 11.96 -38.03
N CYS A 77 10.36 12.10 -37.58
CA CYS A 77 10.86 11.52 -36.34
C CYS A 77 11.14 12.57 -35.26
N LYS A 78 11.54 13.79 -35.68
CA LYS A 78 11.92 14.89 -34.79
C LYS A 78 11.34 16.21 -35.29
N LEU A 79 10.68 16.92 -34.39
CA LEU A 79 10.07 18.21 -34.67
C LEU A 79 10.41 19.20 -33.57
N ASP A 80 11.09 20.29 -33.95
CA ASP A 80 11.42 21.41 -33.06
C ASP A 80 10.66 22.66 -33.52
N LEU A 81 9.80 23.14 -32.64
CA LEU A 81 8.89 24.28 -32.81
C LEU A 81 9.07 25.32 -31.68
N ASP A 82 10.23 25.34 -31.04
CA ASP A 82 10.50 26.20 -29.90
C ASP A 82 10.40 27.70 -30.25
N TYR A 83 10.11 28.55 -29.27
CA TYR A 83 10.08 30.01 -29.43
C TYR A 83 9.22 30.48 -30.62
N ASN A 84 7.99 29.97 -30.68
CA ASN A 84 6.94 30.44 -31.58
C ASN A 84 5.81 31.06 -30.76
N SER A 85 4.56 30.98 -31.22
CA SER A 85 3.39 31.51 -30.52
C SER A 85 2.20 30.55 -30.60
N PHE A 86 2.46 29.24 -30.56
CA PHE A 86 1.41 28.22 -30.55
C PHE A 86 0.63 28.26 -29.23
N SER A 87 -0.70 28.23 -29.31
CA SER A 87 -1.59 28.15 -28.14
C SER A 87 -2.14 26.76 -27.88
N GLU A 88 -2.07 25.88 -28.86
CA GLU A 88 -2.61 24.51 -28.82
C GLU A 88 -1.71 23.56 -29.60
N ILE A 89 -1.74 22.29 -29.21
CA ILE A 89 -1.10 21.20 -29.93
C ILE A 89 -2.16 20.51 -30.77
N SER A 90 -1.97 20.45 -32.09
CA SER A 90 -2.91 19.80 -32.99
C SER A 90 -2.24 19.28 -34.26
N GLY A 91 -2.91 18.35 -34.95
CA GLY A 91 -2.49 17.84 -36.26
C GLY A 91 -1.32 16.86 -36.23
N LEU A 92 -0.97 16.30 -35.07
CA LEU A 92 0.13 15.34 -34.93
C LEU A 92 -0.32 13.88 -34.95
N GLN A 93 -1.61 13.58 -34.86
CA GLN A 93 -2.12 12.23 -34.56
C GLN A 93 -1.64 11.13 -35.51
N GLN A 94 -1.37 11.47 -36.77
CA GLN A 94 -0.91 10.55 -37.83
C GLN A 94 0.62 10.47 -37.94
N CYS A 95 1.38 11.22 -37.14
CA CYS A 95 2.84 11.21 -37.14
C CYS A 95 3.39 9.99 -36.37
N CYS A 96 3.06 8.78 -36.82
CA CYS A 96 3.33 7.51 -36.11
C CYS A 96 4.81 7.17 -35.90
N LYS A 97 5.76 7.99 -36.39
CA LYS A 97 7.20 7.84 -36.18
C LYS A 97 7.81 8.96 -35.32
N LEU A 98 7.01 9.92 -34.88
CA LEU A 98 7.47 11.06 -34.11
C LEU A 98 7.90 10.60 -32.72
N THR A 99 9.20 10.72 -32.45
CA THR A 99 9.82 10.29 -31.18
C THR A 99 10.31 11.46 -30.36
N HIS A 100 10.59 12.61 -30.99
CA HIS A 100 11.06 13.82 -30.33
C HIS A 100 10.21 15.00 -30.76
N LEU A 101 9.61 15.68 -29.77
CA LEU A 101 8.84 16.89 -29.98
C LEU A 101 9.31 17.97 -29.00
N SER A 102 9.67 19.14 -29.54
CA SER A 102 10.00 20.32 -28.76
C SER A 102 9.05 21.46 -29.13
N LEU A 103 8.40 22.01 -28.11
CA LEU A 103 7.43 23.10 -28.17
C LEU A 103 7.73 24.12 -27.06
N ALA A 104 9.00 24.27 -26.69
CA ALA A 104 9.42 25.15 -25.62
C ALA A 104 9.12 26.61 -25.94
N HIS A 105 8.85 27.42 -24.91
CA HIS A 105 8.59 28.86 -25.03
C HIS A 105 7.50 29.21 -26.05
N ASN A 106 6.34 28.56 -25.90
CA ASN A 106 5.10 28.85 -26.62
C ASN A 106 4.02 29.37 -25.64
N LYS A 107 2.74 29.32 -26.03
CA LYS A 107 1.59 29.76 -25.23
C LYS A 107 0.60 28.61 -24.98
N ILE A 108 1.10 27.38 -24.93
CA ILE A 108 0.27 26.18 -24.81
C ILE A 108 -0.28 26.08 -23.39
N SER A 109 -1.59 25.93 -23.25
CA SER A 109 -2.26 25.78 -21.95
C SER A 109 -2.78 24.37 -21.66
N ARG A 110 -2.90 23.52 -22.68
CA ARG A 110 -3.32 22.11 -22.58
C ARG A 110 -2.52 21.23 -23.52
N ILE A 111 -2.27 20.01 -23.09
CA ILE A 111 -1.64 18.98 -23.91
C ILE A 111 -2.77 18.15 -24.54
N SER A 112 -2.76 18.06 -25.86
CA SER A 112 -3.77 17.36 -26.65
C SER A 112 -3.12 16.72 -27.87
N ASP A 113 -3.82 15.76 -28.49
CA ASP A 113 -3.41 15.17 -29.77
C ASP A 113 -2.06 14.44 -29.77
N LEU A 114 -1.58 14.01 -28.59
CA LEU A 114 -0.33 13.23 -28.44
C LEU A 114 -0.56 11.73 -28.22
N ASP A 115 -1.76 11.29 -27.88
CA ASP A 115 -2.06 9.93 -27.37
C ASP A 115 -1.56 8.78 -28.26
N SER A 116 -1.60 8.94 -29.58
CA SER A 116 -1.22 7.91 -30.55
C SER A 116 0.28 7.86 -30.85
N LEU A 117 1.07 8.78 -30.30
CA LEU A 117 2.45 9.00 -30.71
C LEU A 117 3.45 8.15 -29.91
N PRO A 118 4.48 7.58 -30.56
CA PRO A 118 5.56 6.87 -29.87
C PRO A 118 6.63 7.83 -29.32
N LEU A 119 6.21 8.90 -28.65
CA LEU A 119 7.12 9.92 -28.12
C LEU A 119 8.05 9.32 -27.06
N LYS A 120 9.34 9.65 -27.18
CA LYS A 120 10.40 9.35 -26.21
C LYS A 120 10.90 10.61 -25.52
N HIS A 121 10.92 11.74 -26.23
CA HIS A 121 11.35 13.04 -25.73
C HIS A 121 10.27 14.08 -26.00
N LEU A 122 9.80 14.74 -24.94
CA LEU A 122 8.83 15.83 -25.02
C LEU A 122 9.35 17.03 -24.22
N CYS A 123 9.52 18.16 -24.90
CA CYS A 123 9.86 19.43 -24.26
C CYS A 123 8.71 20.42 -24.41
N LEU A 124 8.12 20.80 -23.28
CA LEU A 124 7.04 21.77 -23.14
C LEU A 124 7.44 22.90 -22.17
N ARG A 125 8.74 23.10 -21.98
CA ARG A 125 9.32 24.14 -21.14
C ARG A 125 8.77 25.52 -21.49
N GLY A 126 8.45 26.37 -20.51
CA GLY A 126 8.11 27.77 -20.79
C GLY A 126 6.75 27.97 -21.46
N ASN A 127 5.75 27.17 -21.08
CA ASN A 127 4.37 27.28 -21.57
C ASN A 127 3.43 27.75 -20.44
N GLN A 128 2.11 27.56 -20.61
CA GLN A 128 1.07 28.00 -19.68
C GLN A 128 0.29 26.82 -19.11
N LEU A 129 0.93 25.66 -18.97
CA LEU A 129 0.30 24.45 -18.47
C LEU A 129 0.03 24.56 -16.96
N GLU A 130 -1.21 24.28 -16.55
CA GLU A 130 -1.61 24.24 -15.13
C GLU A 130 -1.76 22.81 -14.59
N LYS A 131 -1.94 21.85 -15.50
CA LYS A 131 -2.15 20.42 -15.20
C LYS A 131 -1.34 19.56 -16.15
N ILE A 132 -1.03 18.36 -15.68
CA ILE A 132 -0.43 17.29 -16.49
C ILE A 132 -1.60 16.37 -16.89
N GLU A 133 -2.13 16.58 -18.08
CA GLU A 133 -3.20 15.77 -18.70
C GLU A 133 -2.81 15.47 -20.15
N GLY A 134 -3.40 14.48 -20.80
CA GLY A 134 -3.09 14.16 -22.21
C GLY A 134 -1.73 13.50 -22.44
N LEU A 135 -1.13 12.93 -21.38
CA LEU A 135 0.11 12.15 -21.43
C LEU A 135 -0.12 10.67 -21.06
N GLU A 136 -1.35 10.28 -20.71
CA GLU A 136 -1.68 9.01 -20.08
C GLU A 136 -1.30 7.80 -20.94
N ASN A 137 -1.31 7.97 -22.27
CA ASN A 137 -1.02 6.93 -23.25
C ASN A 137 0.43 6.91 -23.73
N LEU A 138 1.27 7.87 -23.34
CA LEU A 138 2.66 8.00 -23.79
C LEU A 138 3.61 7.04 -23.05
N LYS A 139 3.34 5.73 -23.15
CA LYS A 139 4.07 4.67 -22.44
C LYS A 139 5.55 4.54 -22.81
N SER A 140 5.95 5.12 -23.95
CA SER A 140 7.34 5.13 -24.43
C SER A 140 8.13 6.36 -23.99
N LEU A 141 7.52 7.30 -23.28
CA LEU A 141 8.14 8.57 -22.92
C LEU A 141 9.26 8.35 -21.90
N GLN A 142 10.45 8.89 -22.19
CA GLN A 142 11.67 8.72 -21.39
C GLN A 142 12.16 10.04 -20.79
N VAL A 143 11.97 11.14 -21.52
CA VAL A 143 12.42 12.48 -21.14
C VAL A 143 11.27 13.46 -21.30
N LEU A 144 10.95 14.17 -20.21
CA LEU A 144 9.88 15.16 -20.16
C LEU A 144 10.37 16.45 -19.50
N ASP A 145 10.41 17.55 -20.25
CA ASP A 145 10.67 18.88 -19.70
C ASP A 145 9.37 19.68 -19.64
N LEU A 146 8.90 19.93 -18.42
CA LEU A 146 7.74 20.75 -18.08
C LEU A 146 8.14 21.99 -17.27
N SER A 147 9.43 22.32 -17.21
CA SER A 147 9.91 23.47 -16.45
C SER A 147 9.30 24.79 -16.93
N LEU A 148 9.26 25.82 -16.08
CA LEU A 148 8.70 27.14 -16.44
C LEU A 148 7.23 27.05 -16.91
N ASN A 149 6.39 26.35 -16.16
CA ASN A 149 4.93 26.29 -16.38
C ASN A 149 4.21 26.76 -15.09
N ARG A 150 2.91 26.43 -14.95
CA ARG A 150 2.07 26.78 -13.80
C ARG A 150 1.45 25.55 -13.14
N ILE A 151 2.12 24.41 -13.25
CA ILE A 151 1.60 23.12 -12.77
C ILE A 151 1.55 23.12 -11.24
N ALA A 152 0.37 22.84 -10.69
CA ALA A 152 0.13 22.85 -9.24
C ALA A 152 0.06 21.46 -8.60
N SER A 153 -0.05 20.39 -9.40
CA SER A 153 -0.27 19.02 -8.95
C SER A 153 0.54 18.02 -9.77
N LEU A 154 0.95 16.92 -9.14
CA LEU A 154 1.66 15.79 -9.77
C LEU A 154 0.70 14.76 -10.42
N SER A 155 -0.61 14.98 -10.33
CA SER A 155 -1.61 14.14 -11.00
C SER A 155 -1.38 14.11 -12.51
N GLY A 156 -1.41 12.92 -13.12
CA GLY A 156 -1.18 12.70 -14.55
C GLY A 156 0.13 11.99 -14.87
N LEU A 157 1.02 11.82 -13.89
CA LEU A 157 2.31 11.15 -14.07
C LEU A 157 2.27 9.63 -13.80
N GLN A 158 1.17 9.09 -13.25
CA GLN A 158 1.12 7.73 -12.67
C GLN A 158 1.40 6.61 -13.69
N ASN A 159 1.10 6.81 -14.97
CA ASN A 159 1.17 5.78 -16.01
C ASN A 159 2.45 5.83 -16.85
N LEU A 160 3.38 6.76 -16.55
CA LEU A 160 4.59 6.98 -17.33
C LEU A 160 5.75 6.08 -16.86
N HIS A 161 5.56 4.76 -17.01
CA HIS A 161 6.48 3.73 -16.47
C HIS A 161 7.90 3.73 -17.08
N MET A 162 8.10 4.35 -18.25
CA MET A 162 9.42 4.45 -18.90
C MET A 162 10.12 5.79 -18.66
N LEU A 163 9.48 6.71 -17.92
CA LEU A 163 9.99 8.06 -17.72
C LEU A 163 11.23 8.04 -16.81
N GLY A 164 12.40 8.28 -17.39
CA GLY A 164 13.68 8.27 -16.67
C GLY A 164 14.14 9.67 -16.24
N LEU A 165 13.74 10.72 -16.97
CA LEU A 165 14.12 12.10 -16.70
C LEU A 165 12.89 13.00 -16.78
N ILE A 166 12.67 13.76 -15.71
CA ILE A 166 11.66 14.82 -15.68
C ILE A 166 12.26 16.13 -15.16
N ASN A 167 11.87 17.25 -15.75
CA ASN A 167 12.13 18.58 -15.22
C ASN A 167 10.80 19.30 -14.98
N LEU A 168 10.58 19.73 -13.76
CA LEU A 168 9.39 20.43 -13.27
C LEU A 168 9.77 21.75 -12.57
N GLU A 169 11.04 22.17 -12.64
CA GLU A 169 11.51 23.43 -12.05
C GLU A 169 10.64 24.63 -12.47
N LYS A 170 10.47 25.58 -11.55
CA LYS A 170 9.71 26.82 -11.81
C LYS A 170 8.25 26.53 -12.20
N ASN A 171 7.64 25.61 -11.46
CA ASN A 171 6.20 25.37 -11.39
C ASN A 171 5.70 25.61 -9.96
N GLN A 172 4.38 25.76 -9.78
CA GLN A 172 3.80 25.92 -8.43
C GLN A 172 4.06 24.67 -7.57
N VAL A 173 4.04 23.47 -8.18
CA VAL A 173 4.31 22.21 -7.48
C VAL A 173 5.74 22.13 -6.94
N SER A 174 6.71 22.78 -7.60
CA SER A 174 8.11 22.79 -7.16
C SER A 174 8.37 23.61 -5.89
N GLU A 175 7.41 24.44 -5.48
CA GLU A 175 7.47 25.24 -4.25
C GLU A 175 6.87 24.51 -3.03
N GLN A 176 6.26 23.35 -3.23
CA GLN A 176 5.64 22.58 -2.15
C GLN A 176 6.70 21.93 -1.24
N PRO A 177 6.42 21.79 0.08
CA PRO A 177 7.30 21.05 0.98
C PRO A 177 7.41 19.60 0.50
N ASP A 178 8.62 19.04 0.60
CA ASP A 178 8.91 17.66 0.20
C ASP A 178 8.65 17.32 -1.27
N TYR A 179 8.44 18.33 -2.12
CA TYR A 179 8.19 18.18 -3.56
C TYR A 179 9.07 17.10 -4.20
N ARG A 180 10.38 17.18 -3.95
CA ARG A 180 11.37 16.26 -4.53
C ARG A 180 11.11 14.80 -4.11
N LEU A 181 10.87 14.56 -2.83
CA LEU A 181 10.56 13.22 -2.32
C LEU A 181 9.19 12.73 -2.82
N ALA A 182 8.20 13.62 -2.97
CA ALA A 182 6.89 13.27 -3.51
C ALA A 182 6.97 12.78 -4.97
N VAL A 183 7.76 13.47 -5.81
CA VAL A 183 7.98 13.04 -7.20
C VAL A 183 8.70 11.70 -7.26
N ILE A 184 9.76 11.52 -6.45
CA ILE A 184 10.52 10.26 -6.38
C ILE A 184 9.63 9.12 -5.88
N PHE A 185 8.74 9.40 -4.92
CA PHE A 185 7.78 8.43 -4.41
C PHE A 185 6.84 7.92 -5.50
N LEU A 186 6.27 8.85 -6.28
CA LEU A 186 5.36 8.53 -7.39
C LEU A 186 6.07 7.82 -8.55
N LEU A 187 7.35 8.14 -8.80
CA LEU A 187 8.14 7.65 -9.92
C LEU A 187 9.43 6.99 -9.42
N GLN A 188 9.33 5.83 -8.76
CA GLN A 188 10.50 5.12 -8.19
C GLN A 188 11.56 4.73 -9.23
N HIS A 189 11.19 4.61 -10.50
CA HIS A 189 12.11 4.30 -11.61
C HIS A 189 12.90 5.52 -12.11
N LEU A 190 12.60 6.73 -11.64
CA LEU A 190 13.24 7.96 -12.10
C LEU A 190 14.75 7.95 -11.85
N THR A 191 15.52 8.51 -12.79
CA THR A 191 16.99 8.60 -12.73
C THR A 191 17.48 10.02 -12.56
N VAL A 192 16.74 11.00 -13.10
CA VAL A 192 17.06 12.43 -13.04
C VAL A 192 15.78 13.22 -12.79
N LEU A 193 15.82 14.08 -11.79
CA LEU A 193 14.76 15.02 -11.43
C LEU A 193 15.36 16.42 -11.37
N ASP A 194 14.80 17.34 -12.16
CA ASP A 194 15.20 18.75 -12.17
C ASP A 194 16.69 18.93 -12.44
N GLN A 195 17.18 18.16 -13.44
CA GLN A 195 18.60 18.14 -13.86
C GLN A 195 19.57 17.53 -12.83
N GLU A 196 19.07 17.11 -11.67
CA GLU A 196 19.86 16.42 -10.64
C GLU A 196 19.60 14.91 -10.67
N LYS A 197 20.66 14.13 -10.48
CA LYS A 197 20.55 12.67 -10.40
C LYS A 197 19.79 12.28 -9.12
N VAL A 198 18.85 11.35 -9.26
CA VAL A 198 18.15 10.74 -8.12
C VAL A 198 19.03 9.65 -7.52
N THR A 199 19.30 9.76 -6.23
CA THR A 199 20.12 8.81 -5.46
C THR A 199 19.29 7.64 -4.92
N ALA A 200 19.96 6.55 -4.51
CA ALA A 200 19.26 5.42 -3.89
C ALA A 200 18.71 5.80 -2.50
N GLU A 201 19.43 6.66 -1.79
CA GLU A 201 19.07 7.19 -0.49
C GLU A 201 17.77 7.99 -0.55
N GLU A 202 17.60 8.85 -1.55
CA GLU A 202 16.35 9.60 -1.74
C GLU A 202 15.17 8.69 -2.09
N LYS A 203 15.39 7.64 -2.89
CA LYS A 203 14.35 6.65 -3.19
C LYS A 203 13.87 5.96 -1.91
N VAL A 204 14.79 5.46 -1.11
CA VAL A 204 14.48 4.85 0.19
C VAL A 204 13.80 5.87 1.13
N ALA A 205 14.29 7.10 1.20
CA ALA A 205 13.71 8.15 2.02
C ALA A 205 12.27 8.49 1.60
N SER A 206 11.99 8.53 0.29
CA SER A 206 10.65 8.78 -0.23
C SER A 206 9.67 7.68 0.19
N VAL A 207 10.03 6.40 0.05
CA VAL A 207 9.21 5.27 0.49
C VAL A 207 9.02 5.33 2.00
N ASN A 208 10.09 5.51 2.78
CA ASN A 208 10.02 5.62 4.24
C ASN A 208 9.18 6.79 4.77
N LYS A 209 8.90 7.79 3.93
CA LYS A 209 8.09 8.96 4.27
C LYS A 209 6.61 8.74 3.98
N TYR A 210 6.27 8.16 2.82
CA TYR A 210 4.89 8.06 2.36
C TYR A 210 4.26 6.67 2.52
N ASP A 211 5.07 5.60 2.46
CA ASP A 211 4.63 4.21 2.64
C ASP A 211 5.77 3.37 3.26
N PRO A 212 6.10 3.61 4.54
CA PRO A 212 7.23 2.95 5.19
C PRO A 212 7.01 1.43 5.31
N PRO A 213 8.02 0.61 5.00
CA PRO A 213 7.96 -0.84 5.24
C PRO A 213 7.68 -1.16 6.71
N LEU A 214 7.02 -2.29 6.96
CA LEU A 214 6.61 -2.72 8.30
C LEU A 214 7.80 -2.80 9.27
N GLU A 215 8.98 -3.18 8.79
CA GLU A 215 10.20 -3.25 9.61
C GLU A 215 10.66 -1.88 10.07
N VAL A 216 10.54 -0.87 9.21
CA VAL A 216 10.92 0.51 9.53
C VAL A 216 9.94 1.09 10.54
N VAL A 217 8.65 0.82 10.36
CA VAL A 217 7.62 1.20 11.35
C VAL A 217 7.89 0.53 12.69
N ALA A 218 8.12 -0.79 12.69
CA ALA A 218 8.40 -1.58 13.88
C ALA A 218 9.69 -1.15 14.61
N ALA A 219 10.76 -0.82 13.89
CA ALA A 219 11.99 -0.34 14.50
C ALA A 219 11.83 1.04 15.14
N ARG A 220 11.13 1.97 14.46
CA ARG A 220 10.81 3.30 15.03
C ARG A 220 9.96 3.18 16.29
N GLU A 221 9.00 2.29 16.24
CA GLU A 221 8.07 2.02 17.33
C GLU A 221 8.81 1.39 18.53
N HIS A 222 9.65 0.40 18.31
CA HIS A 222 10.49 -0.20 19.36
C HIS A 222 11.42 0.84 20.00
N MET A 223 12.09 1.68 19.21
CA MET A 223 12.92 2.78 19.73
C MET A 223 12.10 3.75 20.59
N THR A 224 10.87 4.04 20.19
CA THR A 224 9.97 4.95 20.93
C THR A 224 9.68 4.39 22.32
N HIS A 225 9.34 3.10 22.43
CA HIS A 225 9.08 2.48 23.75
C HIS A 225 10.32 2.36 24.60
N LEU A 226 11.48 2.03 24.01
CA LEU A 226 12.74 2.02 24.76
C LEU A 226 13.02 3.39 25.37
N VAL A 227 12.84 4.47 24.60
CA VAL A 227 13.04 5.84 25.11
C VAL A 227 12.07 6.14 26.25
N TYR A 228 10.76 5.88 26.08
CA TYR A 228 9.79 6.16 27.13
C TYR A 228 10.01 5.32 28.40
N GLN A 229 10.38 4.04 28.25
CA GLN A 229 10.73 3.16 29.37
C GLN A 229 11.98 3.65 30.11
N LEU A 230 13.02 4.07 29.40
CA LEU A 230 14.25 4.61 30.00
C LEU A 230 14.01 5.93 30.76
N MET A 231 12.96 6.67 30.39
CA MET A 231 12.54 7.88 31.11
C MET A 231 11.76 7.60 32.40
N GLN A 232 11.30 6.36 32.61
CA GLN A 232 10.59 5.97 33.83
C GLN A 232 11.54 5.49 34.94
N PRO A 233 11.10 5.53 36.21
CA PRO A 233 11.82 4.87 37.30
C PRO A 233 12.06 3.40 37.00
N GLN A 234 13.30 2.94 37.19
CA GLN A 234 13.67 1.54 36.98
C GLN A 234 13.03 0.67 38.06
N VAL A 235 12.22 -0.30 37.66
CA VAL A 235 11.55 -1.27 38.54
C VAL A 235 12.13 -2.65 38.25
N LEU A 236 12.40 -3.42 39.31
CA LEU A 236 12.76 -4.83 39.16
C LEU A 236 11.48 -5.61 38.87
N PHE A 237 11.43 -6.24 37.70
CA PHE A 237 10.24 -6.96 37.26
C PHE A 237 10.33 -8.43 37.63
N ASP A 238 9.19 -9.03 37.98
CA ASP A 238 9.07 -10.47 38.19
C ASP A 238 9.35 -11.18 36.87
N SER A 239 10.30 -12.12 36.89
CA SER A 239 10.74 -12.82 35.69
C SER A 239 10.55 -14.32 35.86
N THR A 240 9.84 -14.92 34.92
CA THR A 240 9.79 -16.38 34.75
C THR A 240 10.92 -16.90 33.87
N LEU A 241 11.90 -16.05 33.52
CA LEU A 241 13.06 -16.47 32.72
C LEU A 241 13.84 -17.56 33.47
N PRO A 242 13.97 -18.77 32.91
CA PRO A 242 14.76 -19.84 33.53
C PRO A 242 16.24 -19.46 33.65
N SER A 243 16.74 -18.65 32.71
CA SER A 243 18.07 -18.05 32.72
C SER A 243 18.09 -16.80 31.84
N ALA A 244 19.13 -15.96 31.97
CA ALA A 244 19.29 -14.75 31.16
C ALA A 244 19.42 -15.03 29.64
N ASP A 245 19.85 -16.23 29.28
CA ASP A 245 20.06 -16.67 27.89
C ASP A 245 18.85 -17.47 27.33
N SER A 246 17.78 -17.65 28.11
CA SER A 246 16.58 -18.35 27.67
C SER A 246 15.56 -17.35 27.09
N PRO A 247 14.86 -17.71 25.99
CA PRO A 247 13.78 -16.88 25.48
C PRO A 247 12.67 -16.78 26.53
N TYR A 248 11.98 -15.64 26.55
CA TYR A 248 10.88 -15.45 27.49
C TYR A 248 9.75 -16.43 27.17
N PRO A 249 9.16 -17.12 28.16
CA PRO A 249 8.10 -18.09 27.92
C PRO A 249 6.82 -17.39 27.44
N MET A 250 6.73 -17.18 26.12
CA MET A 250 5.61 -16.54 25.46
C MET A 250 5.30 -17.22 24.12
N LEU A 251 4.01 -17.42 23.89
CA LEU A 251 3.44 -17.90 22.65
C LEU A 251 2.60 -16.82 21.99
N VAL A 252 2.87 -16.54 20.72
CA VAL A 252 2.17 -15.52 19.93
C VAL A 252 1.39 -16.18 18.80
N LEU A 253 0.07 -16.05 18.82
CA LEU A 253 -0.79 -16.42 17.70
C LEU A 253 -1.00 -15.22 16.76
N THR A 254 -0.68 -15.39 15.49
CA THR A 254 -0.80 -14.31 14.48
C THR A 254 -1.43 -14.82 13.21
N GLY A 255 -1.98 -13.93 12.38
CA GLY A 255 -2.79 -14.30 11.22
C GLY A 255 -3.83 -13.23 10.90
N PRO A 256 -4.54 -13.34 9.78
CA PRO A 256 -5.49 -12.31 9.34
C PRO A 256 -6.73 -12.23 10.24
N GLN A 257 -7.50 -11.16 10.12
CA GLN A 257 -8.67 -10.89 10.95
C GLN A 257 -9.70 -12.03 10.92
N GLY A 258 -10.28 -12.43 12.06
CA GLY A 258 -11.31 -13.48 12.09
C GLY A 258 -10.83 -14.90 11.70
N CYS A 259 -9.52 -15.14 11.63
CA CYS A 259 -8.95 -16.47 11.40
C CYS A 259 -8.93 -17.37 12.65
N GLY A 260 -9.24 -16.79 13.82
CA GLY A 260 -9.45 -17.55 15.06
C GLY A 260 -8.42 -17.38 16.14
N LYS A 261 -7.52 -16.39 16.01
CA LYS A 261 -6.43 -16.15 16.96
C LYS A 261 -6.91 -16.05 18.40
N ARG A 262 -7.96 -15.25 18.64
CA ARG A 262 -8.55 -15.03 19.97
C ARG A 262 -9.11 -16.33 20.53
N GLU A 263 -10.01 -16.96 19.78
CA GLU A 263 -10.71 -18.17 20.21
C GLU A 263 -9.72 -19.32 20.50
N LEU A 264 -8.68 -19.47 19.68
CA LEU A 264 -7.64 -20.47 19.90
C LEU A 264 -6.75 -20.13 21.10
N ALA A 265 -6.39 -18.85 21.30
CA ALA A 265 -5.58 -18.44 22.46
C ALA A 265 -6.31 -18.69 23.78
N HIS A 266 -7.59 -18.30 23.89
CA HIS A 266 -8.37 -18.57 25.10
C HIS A 266 -8.57 -20.05 25.34
N ARG A 267 -8.92 -20.82 24.30
CA ARG A 267 -9.09 -22.27 24.42
C ARG A 267 -7.79 -22.95 24.86
N LEU A 268 -6.66 -22.49 24.34
CA LEU A 268 -5.35 -22.99 24.75
C LEU A 268 -5.08 -22.75 26.23
N CYS A 269 -5.31 -21.53 26.71
CA CYS A 269 -5.09 -21.18 28.12
C CYS A 269 -6.04 -21.93 29.06
N GLN A 270 -7.26 -22.27 28.61
CA GLN A 270 -8.19 -23.07 29.41
C GLN A 270 -7.71 -24.52 29.55
N GLU A 271 -7.34 -25.14 28.44
CA GLU A 271 -6.97 -26.57 28.40
C GLU A 271 -5.58 -26.84 28.96
N PHE A 272 -4.65 -25.88 28.82
CA PHE A 272 -3.30 -25.93 29.36
C PHE A 272 -3.09 -24.88 30.46
N SER A 273 -4.08 -24.69 31.34
CA SER A 273 -4.07 -23.69 32.42
C SER A 273 -2.94 -23.87 33.45
N GLU A 274 -2.34 -25.05 33.52
CA GLU A 274 -1.14 -25.31 34.33
C GLU A 274 0.15 -24.70 33.71
N TYR A 275 0.11 -24.31 32.44
CA TYR A 275 1.28 -23.87 31.67
C TYR A 275 1.11 -22.50 31.03
N PHE A 276 -0.11 -22.12 30.64
CA PHE A 276 -0.38 -20.88 29.91
C PHE A 276 -1.47 -20.06 30.60
N ALA A 277 -1.25 -18.74 30.64
CA ALA A 277 -2.30 -17.77 30.88
C ALA A 277 -2.34 -16.73 29.76
N TYR A 278 -3.52 -16.15 29.57
CA TYR A 278 -3.76 -15.22 28.47
C TYR A 278 -3.25 -13.82 28.83
N GLY A 279 -2.34 -13.27 28.02
CA GLY A 279 -1.83 -11.92 28.20
C GLY A 279 -2.78 -10.88 27.58
N ILE A 280 -3.55 -10.19 28.41
CA ILE A 280 -4.60 -9.27 27.96
C ILE A 280 -3.97 -8.02 27.35
N CYS A 281 -4.16 -7.83 26.05
CA CYS A 281 -3.65 -6.66 25.32
C CYS A 281 -4.59 -5.45 25.50
N HIS A 282 -4.11 -4.25 25.16
CA HIS A 282 -4.91 -3.02 25.13
C HIS A 282 -5.37 -2.70 23.72
N THR A 283 -6.53 -2.08 23.56
CA THR A 283 -7.00 -1.54 22.27
C THR A 283 -7.87 -0.31 22.43
N THR A 284 -7.87 0.56 21.42
CA THR A 284 -8.77 1.74 21.33
C THR A 284 -10.04 1.47 20.54
N ARG A 285 -10.17 0.26 19.96
CA ARG A 285 -11.38 -0.21 19.30
C ARG A 285 -12.49 -0.43 20.33
N GLN A 286 -13.75 -0.25 19.94
CA GLN A 286 -14.90 -0.69 20.75
C GLN A 286 -15.03 -2.23 20.77
N PRO A 287 -15.51 -2.83 21.87
CA PRO A 287 -15.71 -4.29 21.96
C PRO A 287 -16.70 -4.78 20.90
N TYR A 288 -16.39 -5.92 20.27
CA TYR A 288 -17.35 -6.68 19.46
C TYR A 288 -18.34 -7.39 20.37
N PHE A 289 -19.44 -7.87 19.79
CA PHE A 289 -20.43 -8.64 20.53
C PHE A 289 -19.80 -9.86 21.21
N GLY A 290 -19.91 -9.89 22.54
CA GLY A 290 -19.35 -10.93 23.41
C GLY A 290 -17.85 -10.86 23.67
N GLU A 291 -17.22 -9.71 23.40
CA GLU A 291 -15.95 -9.36 24.03
C GLU A 291 -16.20 -8.63 25.36
N GLU A 292 -15.38 -8.94 26.36
CA GLU A 292 -15.45 -8.39 27.70
C GLU A 292 -14.16 -7.65 28.08
N ASN A 293 -14.32 -6.48 28.71
CA ASN A 293 -13.19 -5.66 29.14
C ASN A 293 -12.42 -6.33 30.29
N GLY A 294 -11.10 -6.42 30.14
CA GLY A 294 -10.23 -7.12 31.09
C GLY A 294 -10.26 -8.64 30.97
N ILE A 295 -10.87 -9.17 29.90
CA ILE A 295 -10.79 -10.60 29.54
C ILE A 295 -10.19 -10.73 28.14
N ASP A 296 -10.77 -10.05 27.15
CA ASP A 296 -10.33 -10.12 25.76
C ASP A 296 -9.29 -9.05 25.46
N TYR A 297 -9.59 -7.82 25.88
CA TYR A 297 -8.74 -6.66 25.81
C TYR A 297 -9.03 -5.71 26.98
N HIS A 298 -8.07 -4.87 27.30
CA HIS A 298 -8.33 -3.59 27.95
C HIS A 298 -8.76 -2.57 26.89
N PHE A 299 -10.06 -2.28 26.86
CA PHE A 299 -10.65 -1.29 25.97
C PHE A 299 -10.47 0.10 26.59
N VAL A 300 -9.60 0.91 25.99
CA VAL A 300 -9.21 2.24 26.50
C VAL A 300 -9.49 3.33 25.46
N SER A 301 -9.56 4.59 25.88
CA SER A 301 -9.69 5.69 24.92
C SER A 301 -8.38 5.94 24.16
N GLU A 302 -8.45 6.63 23.01
CA GLU A 302 -7.25 7.00 22.25
C GLU A 302 -6.34 7.97 23.03
N GLU A 303 -6.92 8.77 23.94
CA GLU A 303 -6.19 9.66 24.84
C GLU A 303 -5.46 8.84 25.92
N ASP A 304 -6.17 7.95 26.62
CA ASP A 304 -5.57 7.09 27.63
C ASP A 304 -4.48 6.20 27.04
N PHE A 305 -4.69 5.64 25.85
CA PHE A 305 -3.69 4.82 25.17
C PHE A 305 -2.40 5.61 24.90
N LYS A 306 -2.53 6.86 24.43
CA LYS A 306 -1.37 7.75 24.24
C LYS A 306 -0.69 8.06 25.56
N ASP A 307 -1.44 8.33 26.62
CA ASP A 307 -0.85 8.58 27.94
C ASP A 307 -0.07 7.36 28.42
N MET A 308 -0.61 6.15 28.24
CA MET A 308 0.09 4.90 28.56
C MET A 308 1.38 4.71 27.75
N VAL A 309 1.41 5.14 26.48
CA VAL A 309 2.63 5.15 25.65
C VAL A 309 3.68 6.08 26.27
N HIS A 310 3.32 7.33 26.58
CA HIS A 310 4.26 8.31 27.17
C HIS A 310 4.74 7.90 28.57
N MET A 311 3.90 7.16 29.30
CA MET A 311 4.25 6.55 30.59
C MET A 311 5.13 5.30 30.44
N GLY A 312 5.52 4.89 29.22
CA GLY A 312 6.38 3.73 29.00
C GLY A 312 5.74 2.39 29.39
N LYS A 313 4.40 2.29 29.43
CA LYS A 313 3.70 1.08 29.88
C LYS A 313 3.71 -0.06 28.86
N PHE A 314 3.94 0.25 27.59
CA PHE A 314 3.91 -0.72 26.50
C PHE A 314 5.30 -1.29 26.19
N ILE A 315 5.33 -2.56 25.83
CA ILE A 315 6.48 -3.22 25.20
C ILE A 315 6.44 -3.02 23.69
N GLN A 316 5.22 -3.11 23.15
CA GLN A 316 4.94 -3.03 21.74
C GLN A 316 3.53 -2.47 21.54
N THR A 317 3.37 -1.65 20.52
CA THR A 317 2.12 -1.09 20.01
C THR A 317 2.05 -1.22 18.49
N MET A 318 0.83 -1.28 17.96
CA MET A 318 0.56 -1.32 16.53
C MET A 318 -0.70 -0.54 16.21
N SER A 319 -0.80 -0.04 14.99
CA SER A 319 -2.04 0.51 14.44
C SER A 319 -2.60 -0.47 13.41
N TYR A 320 -3.87 -0.81 13.56
CA TYR A 320 -4.58 -1.68 12.62
C TYR A 320 -6.05 -1.27 12.51
N GLY A 321 -6.56 -1.16 11.28
CA GLY A 321 -7.97 -0.84 11.04
C GLY A 321 -8.42 0.52 11.61
N GLY A 322 -7.50 1.47 11.77
CA GLY A 322 -7.78 2.78 12.37
C GLY A 322 -7.79 2.80 13.90
N HIS A 323 -7.40 1.69 14.55
CA HIS A 323 -7.32 1.57 16.00
C HIS A 323 -5.92 1.21 16.45
N SER A 324 -5.59 1.64 17.67
CA SER A 324 -4.33 1.32 18.32
C SER A 324 -4.48 0.03 19.15
N TYR A 325 -3.43 -0.79 19.18
CA TYR A 325 -3.32 -1.99 19.98
C TYR A 325 -1.97 -2.03 20.66
N GLY A 326 -1.88 -2.57 21.87
CA GLY A 326 -0.60 -2.63 22.60
C GLY A 326 -0.50 -3.79 23.57
N LEU A 327 0.67 -4.41 23.61
CA LEU A 327 1.07 -5.38 24.64
C LEU A 327 1.75 -4.60 25.77
N SER A 328 1.08 -4.50 26.92
CA SER A 328 1.65 -3.83 28.09
C SER A 328 2.64 -4.73 28.80
N ARG A 329 3.58 -4.09 29.51
CA ARG A 329 4.52 -4.79 30.38
C ARG A 329 3.80 -5.58 31.48
N GLU A 330 2.79 -4.95 32.07
CA GLU A 330 1.93 -5.51 33.11
C GLU A 330 1.20 -6.78 32.64
N ALA A 331 0.74 -6.84 31.40
CA ALA A 331 0.04 -8.02 30.86
C ALA A 331 0.91 -9.28 30.83
N ILE A 332 2.23 -9.11 30.70
CA ILE A 332 3.18 -10.23 30.76
C ILE A 332 3.51 -10.55 32.22
N GLU A 333 3.69 -9.52 33.05
CA GLU A 333 4.08 -9.67 34.45
C GLU A 333 3.04 -10.38 35.30
N GLN A 334 1.76 -10.08 35.11
CA GLN A 334 0.68 -10.76 35.81
C GLN A 334 0.70 -12.27 35.55
N VAL A 335 0.95 -12.68 34.29
CA VAL A 335 1.11 -14.09 33.94
C VAL A 335 2.39 -14.69 34.54
N ALA A 336 3.47 -13.91 34.56
CA ALA A 336 4.76 -14.33 35.11
C ALA A 336 4.69 -14.57 36.63
N GLN A 337 3.97 -13.74 37.37
CA GLN A 337 3.78 -13.89 38.82
C GLN A 337 3.12 -15.21 39.21
N GLU A 338 2.33 -15.79 38.31
CA GLU A 338 1.71 -17.10 38.49
C GLU A 338 2.62 -18.27 38.09
N GLY A 339 3.81 -17.98 37.55
CA GLY A 339 4.76 -18.98 37.05
C GLY A 339 4.33 -19.61 35.72
N LEU A 340 3.48 -18.93 34.96
CA LEU A 340 2.90 -19.41 33.70
C LEU A 340 3.58 -18.74 32.49
N ALA A 341 3.43 -19.36 31.32
CA ALA A 341 3.83 -18.79 30.03
C ALA A 341 2.71 -17.89 29.48
N SER A 342 3.07 -16.75 28.89
CA SER A 342 2.10 -15.82 28.32
C SER A 342 1.65 -16.25 26.93
N CYS A 343 0.35 -16.44 26.73
CA CYS A 343 -0.22 -16.64 25.41
C CYS A 343 -0.92 -15.35 24.96
N VAL A 344 -0.47 -14.76 23.85
CA VAL A 344 -1.00 -13.52 23.30
C VAL A 344 -1.34 -13.68 21.83
N HIS A 345 -2.16 -12.79 21.29
CA HIS A 345 -2.40 -12.74 19.85
C HIS A 345 -2.28 -11.31 19.29
N MET A 346 -1.78 -11.21 18.06
CA MET A 346 -1.56 -9.92 17.40
C MET A 346 -1.57 -10.04 15.87
N GLU A 347 -1.74 -8.91 15.20
CA GLU A 347 -1.57 -8.82 13.74
C GLU A 347 -0.07 -8.78 13.38
N LEU A 348 0.21 -8.88 12.08
CA LEU A 348 1.57 -8.95 11.55
C LEU A 348 2.46 -7.78 11.99
N GLU A 349 1.89 -6.58 12.03
CA GLU A 349 2.55 -5.35 12.48
C GLU A 349 3.08 -5.49 13.90
N GLY A 350 2.30 -6.12 14.79
CA GLY A 350 2.72 -6.39 16.17
C GLY A 350 3.82 -7.43 16.26
N VAL A 351 3.77 -8.47 15.41
CA VAL A 351 4.85 -9.46 15.31
C VAL A 351 6.16 -8.80 14.92
N PHE A 352 6.12 -7.89 13.94
CA PHE A 352 7.30 -7.15 13.49
C PHE A 352 7.94 -6.33 14.61
N SER A 353 7.13 -5.60 15.38
CA SER A 353 7.66 -4.83 16.51
C SER A 353 8.17 -5.73 17.62
N LEU A 354 7.41 -6.75 18.01
CA LEU A 354 7.79 -7.64 19.11
C LEU A 354 9.09 -8.39 18.82
N LYS A 355 9.38 -8.72 17.55
CA LYS A 355 10.66 -9.33 17.14
C LYS A 355 11.88 -8.44 17.32
N ASN A 356 11.71 -7.11 17.47
CA ASN A 356 12.81 -6.21 17.82
C ASN A 356 13.11 -6.20 19.32
N THR A 357 12.26 -6.82 20.14
CA THR A 357 12.43 -6.91 21.59
C THR A 357 13.25 -8.14 21.99
N TYR A 358 13.72 -8.15 23.23
CA TYR A 358 14.50 -9.26 23.79
C TYR A 358 13.65 -10.49 24.16
N PHE A 359 12.32 -10.45 24.00
CA PHE A 359 11.43 -11.52 24.47
C PHE A 359 11.57 -12.82 23.66
N GLU A 360 11.95 -12.73 22.38
CA GLU A 360 12.12 -13.86 21.45
C GLU A 360 11.02 -14.95 21.56
N PRO A 361 9.72 -14.58 21.49
CA PRO A 361 8.64 -15.52 21.72
C PRO A 361 8.48 -16.50 20.54
N ARG A 362 7.73 -17.57 20.76
CA ARG A 362 7.36 -18.52 19.69
C ARG A 362 6.16 -18.00 18.92
N TYR A 363 6.29 -17.88 17.60
CA TYR A 363 5.25 -17.36 16.71
C TYR A 363 4.58 -18.47 15.92
N ILE A 364 3.26 -18.58 16.05
CA ILE A 364 2.42 -19.50 15.25
C ILE A 364 1.56 -18.68 14.31
N LEU A 365 1.79 -18.87 13.00
CA LEU A 365 0.98 -18.28 11.96
C LEU A 365 -0.27 -19.13 11.70
N LEU A 366 -1.43 -18.56 11.96
CA LEU A 366 -2.72 -19.05 11.54
C LEU A 366 -3.06 -18.46 10.17
N ILE A 367 -3.12 -19.29 9.13
CA ILE A 367 -3.38 -18.80 7.76
C ILE A 367 -4.58 -19.50 7.09
N PRO A 368 -5.54 -18.74 6.55
CA PRO A 368 -6.61 -19.31 5.74
C PRO A 368 -6.11 -19.90 4.42
N THR A 369 -6.44 -21.16 4.14
CA THR A 369 -6.01 -21.85 2.90
C THR A 369 -7.06 -21.77 1.78
N GLN A 370 -8.31 -21.41 2.10
CA GLN A 370 -9.42 -21.32 1.14
C GLN A 370 -10.05 -19.93 1.23
N LEU A 371 -9.61 -19.01 0.36
CA LEU A 371 -9.99 -17.59 0.41
C LEU A 371 -11.50 -17.36 0.30
N GLU A 372 -12.19 -18.06 -0.60
CA GLU A 372 -13.64 -17.92 -0.76
C GLU A 372 -14.40 -18.32 0.51
N LYS A 373 -14.06 -19.48 1.10
CA LYS A 373 -14.72 -19.91 2.34
C LYS A 373 -14.39 -19.02 3.53
N TYR A 374 -13.19 -18.44 3.54
CA TYR A 374 -12.79 -17.48 4.54
C TYR A 374 -13.59 -16.17 4.41
N ARG A 375 -13.80 -15.68 3.18
CA ARG A 375 -14.70 -14.55 2.90
C ARG A 375 -16.13 -14.86 3.35
N ASP A 376 -16.66 -16.04 3.02
CA ASP A 376 -18.00 -16.47 3.43
C ASP A 376 -18.12 -16.54 4.95
N HIS A 377 -17.09 -17.07 5.64
CA HIS A 377 -17.00 -17.13 7.09
C HIS A 377 -17.03 -15.75 7.73
N LEU A 378 -16.23 -14.80 7.22
CA LEU A 378 -16.24 -13.42 7.72
C LEU A 378 -17.60 -12.74 7.49
N THR A 379 -18.22 -12.97 6.33
CA THR A 379 -19.54 -12.45 5.99
C THR A 379 -20.62 -13.03 6.90
N GLY A 380 -20.58 -14.34 7.15
CA GLY A 380 -21.54 -15.06 7.99
C GLY A 380 -21.51 -14.65 9.46
N ARG A 381 -20.38 -14.12 9.96
CA ARG A 381 -20.29 -13.59 11.33
C ARG A 381 -21.08 -12.29 11.52
N GLY A 382 -21.31 -11.50 10.47
CA GLY A 382 -22.03 -10.22 10.58
C GLY A 382 -21.34 -9.13 11.40
N LEU A 383 -20.04 -9.30 11.74
CA LEU A 383 -19.27 -8.38 12.57
C LEU A 383 -18.45 -7.35 11.78
N TYR A 384 -18.30 -7.54 10.46
CA TYR A 384 -17.34 -6.81 9.64
C TYR A 384 -18.03 -6.15 8.43
N THR A 385 -17.57 -4.96 8.07
CA THR A 385 -18.02 -4.28 6.84
C THR A 385 -17.40 -4.92 5.60
N ALA A 386 -17.99 -4.71 4.42
CA ALA A 386 -17.44 -5.23 3.16
C ALA A 386 -15.97 -4.80 2.95
N VAL A 387 -15.65 -3.55 3.27
CA VAL A 387 -14.27 -3.01 3.18
C VAL A 387 -13.32 -3.74 4.13
N GLN A 388 -13.76 -4.03 5.36
CA GLN A 388 -12.95 -4.80 6.32
C GLN A 388 -12.75 -6.25 5.87
N ILE A 389 -13.76 -6.87 5.25
CA ILE A 389 -13.65 -8.23 4.71
C ILE A 389 -12.65 -8.26 3.55
N ASP A 390 -12.76 -7.31 2.61
CA ASP A 390 -11.82 -7.20 1.49
C ASP A 390 -10.38 -6.95 1.96
N ALA A 391 -10.20 -6.09 2.97
CA ALA A 391 -8.91 -5.85 3.60
C ALA A 391 -8.35 -7.12 4.29
N ALA A 392 -9.19 -7.88 5.00
CA ALA A 392 -8.76 -9.11 5.66
C ALA A 392 -8.34 -10.20 4.65
N VAL A 393 -9.12 -10.36 3.56
CA VAL A 393 -8.83 -11.33 2.49
C VAL A 393 -7.56 -10.97 1.73
N SER A 394 -7.37 -9.71 1.35
CA SER A 394 -6.15 -9.26 0.65
C SER A 394 -4.89 -9.44 1.49
N ARG A 395 -5.00 -9.29 2.83
CA ARG A 395 -3.87 -9.49 3.75
C ARG A 395 -3.42 -10.95 3.88
N VAL A 396 -4.21 -11.95 3.48
CA VAL A 396 -3.77 -13.36 3.50
C VAL A 396 -2.47 -13.53 2.68
N GLU A 397 -2.39 -12.84 1.54
CA GLU A 397 -1.21 -12.87 0.66
C GLU A 397 0.00 -12.19 1.32
N LEU A 398 -0.22 -11.14 2.13
CA LEU A 398 0.84 -10.48 2.90
C LEU A 398 1.48 -11.43 3.94
N TYR A 399 0.65 -12.15 4.70
CA TYR A 399 1.14 -13.17 5.64
C TYR A 399 1.87 -14.30 4.92
N ALA A 400 1.30 -14.81 3.81
CA ALA A 400 1.90 -15.87 3.01
C ALA A 400 3.25 -15.47 2.41
N ASN A 401 3.36 -14.24 1.88
CA ASN A 401 4.60 -13.71 1.32
C ASN A 401 5.66 -13.50 2.40
N THR A 402 5.28 -13.00 3.57
CA THR A 402 6.21 -12.84 4.70
C THR A 402 6.82 -14.19 5.08
N ASN A 403 6.00 -15.23 5.22
CA ASN A 403 6.49 -16.58 5.54
C ASN A 403 7.38 -17.17 4.43
N ARG A 404 7.03 -16.97 3.15
CA ARG A 404 7.81 -17.47 2.00
C ARG A 404 9.16 -16.77 1.84
N GLN A 405 9.19 -15.45 2.01
CA GLN A 405 10.39 -14.65 1.80
C GLN A 405 11.35 -14.69 2.99
N ARG A 406 10.87 -15.12 4.17
CA ARG A 406 11.65 -15.15 5.42
C ARG A 406 11.51 -16.48 6.14
N PRO A 407 12.26 -17.51 5.72
CA PRO A 407 12.29 -18.79 6.43
C PRO A 407 12.64 -18.58 7.91
N GLY A 408 11.83 -19.14 8.81
CA GLY A 408 12.00 -18.99 10.27
C GLY A 408 11.38 -17.72 10.85
N PHE A 409 10.70 -16.88 10.05
CA PHE A 409 9.98 -15.73 10.60
C PHE A 409 8.83 -16.16 11.53
N PHE A 410 8.13 -17.23 11.17
CA PHE A 410 7.20 -17.93 12.06
C PHE A 410 7.78 -19.30 12.40
N ASP A 411 7.64 -19.74 13.66
CA ASP A 411 8.12 -21.04 14.10
C ASP A 411 7.25 -22.17 13.53
N ASN A 412 5.94 -21.94 13.44
CA ASN A 412 4.99 -22.90 12.87
C ASN A 412 3.88 -22.21 12.08
N VAL A 413 3.26 -22.96 11.18
CA VAL A 413 2.13 -22.51 10.36
C VAL A 413 0.98 -23.50 10.49
N ILE A 414 -0.20 -23.01 10.85
CA ILE A 414 -1.42 -23.80 10.99
C ILE A 414 -2.46 -23.27 10.01
N ALA A 415 -3.02 -24.17 9.21
CA ALA A 415 -4.13 -23.86 8.32
C ALA A 415 -5.41 -23.59 9.12
N CYS A 416 -6.10 -22.49 8.85
CA CYS A 416 -7.36 -22.12 9.51
C CYS A 416 -8.38 -21.57 8.49
N GLY A 417 -9.47 -20.94 8.94
CA GLY A 417 -10.33 -20.12 8.08
C GLY A 417 -11.80 -20.55 7.91
N THR A 418 -12.25 -21.66 8.50
CA THR A 418 -13.67 -22.05 8.59
C THR A 418 -13.93 -22.76 9.92
N GLU A 419 -15.17 -22.80 10.42
CA GLU A 419 -15.52 -23.49 11.69
C GLU A 419 -15.00 -24.94 11.78
N LEU A 420 -15.07 -25.71 10.68
CA LEU A 420 -14.50 -27.06 10.64
C LEU A 420 -12.97 -27.05 10.75
N ASN A 421 -12.32 -26.03 10.17
CA ASN A 421 -10.88 -25.84 10.28
C ASN A 421 -10.45 -25.33 11.67
N TYR A 422 -11.33 -24.74 12.49
CA TYR A 422 -10.98 -24.32 13.86
C TYR A 422 -10.66 -25.52 14.75
N PHE A 423 -11.45 -26.59 14.66
CA PHE A 423 -11.18 -27.82 15.41
C PHE A 423 -9.83 -28.42 14.98
N LEU A 424 -9.59 -28.52 13.68
CA LEU A 424 -8.32 -29.02 13.14
C LEU A 424 -7.14 -28.13 13.52
N ALA A 425 -7.31 -26.81 13.51
CA ALA A 425 -6.29 -25.86 13.94
C ALA A 425 -5.96 -26.02 15.43
N PHE A 426 -6.98 -26.25 16.27
CA PHE A 426 -6.78 -26.53 17.68
C PHE A 426 -6.07 -27.88 17.89
N VAL A 427 -6.44 -28.93 17.15
CA VAL A 427 -5.75 -30.24 17.22
C VAL A 427 -4.28 -30.10 16.81
N ALA A 428 -3.99 -29.37 15.73
CA ALA A 428 -2.62 -29.10 15.30
C ALA A 428 -1.82 -28.33 16.36
N LEU A 429 -2.44 -27.31 16.98
CA LEU A 429 -1.84 -26.54 18.07
C LEU A 429 -1.60 -27.43 19.30
N TRP A 430 -2.56 -28.27 19.65
CA TRP A 430 -2.47 -29.24 20.74
C TRP A 430 -1.33 -30.23 20.51
N GLU A 431 -1.19 -30.77 19.31
CA GLU A 431 -0.10 -31.68 18.93
C GLU A 431 1.26 -30.97 18.99
N LEU A 432 1.35 -29.72 18.53
CA LEU A 432 2.58 -28.93 18.61
C LEU A 432 3.02 -28.69 20.07
N ILE A 433 2.07 -28.46 20.98
CA ILE A 433 2.36 -28.19 22.39
C ILE A 433 2.61 -29.50 23.16
N SER A 434 1.88 -30.56 22.85
CA SER A 434 1.99 -31.87 23.51
C SER A 434 3.20 -32.68 23.03
N SER A 435 3.59 -32.52 21.77
CA SER A 435 4.90 -33.01 21.30
C SER A 435 5.96 -32.20 22.03
N ARG A 436 6.94 -32.88 22.64
CA ARG A 436 7.89 -32.40 23.68
C ARG A 436 8.70 -31.11 23.37
N ALA A 437 8.48 -30.42 22.26
CA ALA A 437 9.25 -29.24 21.83
C ALA A 437 8.91 -27.94 22.59
N ILE A 438 7.69 -27.77 23.12
CA ILE A 438 7.29 -26.54 23.87
C ILE A 438 7.33 -26.76 25.39
N ILE A 439 7.07 -27.98 25.87
CA ILE A 439 7.13 -28.33 27.31
C ILE A 439 8.54 -28.16 27.91
N LEU A 440 9.58 -28.11 27.08
CA LEU A 440 10.96 -27.78 27.49
C LEU A 440 11.16 -26.31 27.96
N LEU A 441 10.11 -25.45 27.91
CA LEU A 441 10.16 -24.05 28.35
C LEU A 441 9.88 -23.84 29.85
N LEU A 442 9.59 -24.90 30.60
CA LEU A 442 9.31 -24.79 32.03
C LEU A 442 10.57 -25.07 32.84
N PRO A 443 10.83 -24.32 33.92
CA PRO A 443 11.94 -24.61 34.82
C PRO A 443 11.82 -26.05 35.33
N GLU A 444 12.84 -26.88 35.09
CA GLU A 444 13.05 -28.10 35.87
C GLU A 444 13.37 -27.66 37.31
N ASP A 445 12.35 -27.57 38.16
CA ASP A 445 12.38 -27.94 39.58
C ASP A 445 11.18 -27.33 40.34
N LYS A 446 10.10 -28.13 40.48
CA LYS A 446 9.19 -28.00 41.63
C LYS A 446 9.43 -29.23 42.53
N PRO A 447 9.93 -29.08 43.76
CA PRO A 447 10.10 -30.21 44.66
C PRO A 447 8.72 -30.78 45.03
N LEU A 448 8.56 -32.09 44.81
CA LEU A 448 7.39 -32.87 45.17
C LEU A 448 7.10 -32.77 46.67
N SER A 449 6.00 -32.13 47.06
CA SER A 449 5.35 -32.39 48.34
C SER A 449 4.36 -33.54 48.20
N PRO A 450 4.32 -34.51 49.14
CA PRO A 450 3.61 -35.77 48.94
C PRO A 450 2.13 -35.61 49.29
N VAL A 451 1.25 -35.73 48.29
CA VAL A 451 -0.11 -36.21 48.53
C VAL A 451 -0.35 -37.41 47.62
N SER A 452 -0.36 -38.56 48.27
CA SER A 452 -0.66 -39.86 47.71
C SER A 452 -1.98 -39.88 46.94
N ARG A 453 -1.95 -40.27 45.67
CA ARG A 453 -2.95 -41.16 45.07
C ARG A 453 -2.33 -41.93 43.90
N SER A 454 -2.43 -43.24 44.04
CA SER A 454 -2.03 -44.28 43.11
C SER A 454 -2.75 -44.20 41.77
N GLY A 455 -2.02 -44.39 40.67
CA GLY A 455 -2.59 -44.71 39.37
C GLY A 455 -1.65 -44.38 38.22
N LYS A 456 -1.05 -45.40 37.61
CA LYS A 456 -0.38 -45.28 36.31
C LYS A 456 -1.44 -44.96 35.25
N GLU A 457 -1.40 -43.78 34.64
CA GLU A 457 -2.03 -43.55 33.35
C GLU A 457 -1.04 -42.87 32.40
N ILE A 458 -0.79 -43.56 31.30
CA ILE A 458 -0.11 -43.06 30.11
C ILE A 458 -1.10 -42.12 29.43
N LEU A 459 -0.66 -40.90 29.09
CA LEU A 459 -1.41 -39.91 28.29
C LEU A 459 -2.15 -40.59 27.14
N ALA A 460 -3.47 -40.70 27.27
CA ALA A 460 -4.34 -41.19 26.23
C ALA A 460 -4.56 -40.09 25.19
N SER A 461 -4.46 -40.44 23.91
CA SER A 461 -4.95 -39.65 22.78
C SER A 461 -6.38 -39.13 23.05
N PRO A 462 -6.78 -37.95 22.54
CA PRO A 462 -8.12 -37.44 22.76
C PRO A 462 -9.13 -38.47 22.25
N SER A 463 -9.91 -39.04 23.17
CA SER A 463 -11.03 -39.90 22.81
C SER A 463 -12.02 -39.08 21.99
N LEU A 464 -12.61 -39.71 20.97
CA LEU A 464 -13.66 -39.20 20.08
C LEU A 464 -14.95 -38.69 20.80
N ASN A 465 -14.93 -38.59 22.13
CA ASN A 465 -16.02 -38.11 22.98
C ASN A 465 -15.79 -36.70 23.58
N ALA A 466 -14.73 -35.99 23.21
CA ALA A 466 -14.55 -34.58 23.61
C ALA A 466 -15.42 -33.57 22.80
N LEU A 467 -16.30 -34.07 21.94
CA LEU A 467 -17.42 -33.36 21.34
C LEU A 467 -18.70 -33.88 22.00
N ASP A 468 -19.00 -33.42 23.22
CA ASP A 468 -20.36 -33.49 23.74
C ASP A 468 -21.02 -32.10 23.64
N PRO A 469 -21.90 -31.89 22.64
CA PRO A 469 -22.72 -30.68 22.50
C PRO A 469 -23.64 -30.37 23.69
N SER A 470 -23.64 -31.20 24.74
CA SER A 470 -24.38 -31.00 25.97
C SER A 470 -23.61 -30.26 27.07
N ASN A 471 -22.32 -29.90 26.86
CA ASN A 471 -21.57 -29.08 27.83
C ASN A 471 -22.22 -27.67 27.99
N PRO A 472 -22.75 -27.31 29.18
CA PRO A 472 -23.60 -26.12 29.37
C PRO A 472 -22.92 -24.77 29.07
N SER A 473 -21.59 -24.70 29.14
CA SER A 473 -20.82 -23.47 28.92
C SER A 473 -20.81 -23.03 27.46
N TYR A 474 -20.73 -23.96 26.51
CA TYR A 474 -20.72 -23.66 25.07
C TYR A 474 -22.12 -23.41 24.48
N ARG A 475 -23.13 -24.10 25.00
CA ARG A 475 -24.52 -23.95 24.53
C ARG A 475 -25.10 -22.58 24.92
N SER A 476 -24.72 -22.04 26.08
CA SER A 476 -25.21 -20.76 26.60
C SER A 476 -24.87 -19.57 25.69
N TYR A 477 -23.64 -19.50 25.19
CA TYR A 477 -23.17 -18.35 24.42
C TYR A 477 -23.76 -18.33 23.00
N PHE A 478 -23.58 -19.40 22.22
CA PHE A 478 -24.08 -19.49 20.83
C PHE A 478 -25.61 -19.46 20.73
N THR A 479 -26.33 -20.05 21.69
CA THR A 479 -27.80 -20.04 21.70
C THR A 479 -28.34 -18.66 22.05
N ARG A 480 -27.65 -17.87 22.89
CA ARG A 480 -27.99 -16.46 23.14
C ARG A 480 -27.81 -15.60 21.88
N ILE A 481 -26.73 -15.81 21.12
CA ILE A 481 -26.48 -15.12 19.85
C ILE A 481 -27.56 -15.44 18.81
N GLN A 482 -27.90 -16.73 18.63
CA GLN A 482 -28.94 -17.14 17.66
C GLN A 482 -30.35 -16.73 18.08
N ALA A 483 -30.66 -16.73 19.39
CA ALA A 483 -31.97 -16.32 19.87
C ALA A 483 -32.25 -14.83 19.63
N GLU A 484 -31.26 -13.95 19.84
CA GLU A 484 -31.41 -12.51 19.60
C GLU A 484 -31.38 -12.14 18.10
N LEU A 485 -30.61 -12.84 17.27
CA LEU A 485 -30.63 -12.64 15.81
C LEU A 485 -31.95 -13.10 15.15
N SER A 486 -32.67 -14.03 15.79
CA SER A 486 -33.97 -14.52 15.31
C SER A 486 -35.16 -13.65 15.76
N SER A 487 -35.01 -12.83 16.80
CA SER A 487 -36.09 -12.02 17.38
C SER A 487 -36.28 -10.65 16.70
N HIS A 488 -35.48 -10.34 15.67
CA HIS A 488 -35.68 -9.18 14.79
C HIS A 488 -35.97 -9.61 13.35
N LYS A 489 -37.03 -10.40 13.16
CA LYS A 489 -37.78 -10.46 11.90
C LYS A 489 -39.07 -9.67 12.06
N THR A 490 -39.13 -8.49 11.44
CA THR A 490 -40.37 -7.73 11.22
C THR A 490 -41.41 -8.61 10.52
N PRO A 491 -42.68 -8.61 10.97
CA PRO A 491 -43.72 -9.39 10.31
C PRO A 491 -44.13 -8.74 9.00
N ALA A 492 -44.00 -9.50 7.91
CA ALA A 492 -44.64 -9.21 6.65
C ALA A 492 -46.16 -9.31 6.80
N VAL A 493 -46.89 -8.27 6.39
CA VAL A 493 -48.33 -8.35 6.11
C VAL A 493 -48.57 -8.02 4.65
N SER A 494 -49.24 -8.96 3.99
CA SER A 494 -49.72 -8.98 2.62
C SER A 494 -50.85 -7.98 2.32
N GLY A 495 -50.75 -7.29 1.18
CA GLY A 495 -51.78 -7.28 0.13
C GLY A 495 -53.12 -6.53 0.30
N CYS A 496 -53.29 -5.54 -0.59
CA CYS A 496 -54.50 -5.15 -1.36
C CYS A 496 -55.47 -4.01 -0.91
N SER A 497 -55.40 -2.93 -1.69
CA SER A 497 -56.48 -2.15 -2.35
C SER A 497 -57.32 -1.11 -1.56
N LYS A 498 -57.15 0.19 -1.88
CA LYS A 498 -58.05 1.04 -2.71
C LYS A 498 -57.82 2.56 -2.47
N SER A 499 -57.76 3.28 -3.60
CA SER A 499 -58.18 4.67 -3.91
C SER A 499 -58.56 5.64 -2.78
N ASP A 500 -57.95 6.84 -2.73
CA ASP A 500 -58.49 8.10 -3.30
C ASP A 500 -57.82 9.39 -2.76
N THR A 501 -57.51 10.28 -3.71
CA THR A 501 -57.57 11.77 -3.71
C THR A 501 -56.86 12.68 -2.69
N ASN A 502 -56.16 13.69 -3.25
CA ASN A 502 -56.00 15.09 -2.81
C ASN A 502 -55.15 15.36 -1.55
N SER A 503 -54.34 16.41 -1.41
CA SER A 503 -53.97 17.62 -2.19
C SER A 503 -52.93 18.39 -1.36
N THR A 504 -52.25 19.37 -1.99
CA THR A 504 -51.66 20.61 -1.40
C THR A 504 -50.44 20.48 -0.47
N GLU A 505 -49.26 20.96 -0.89
CA GLU A 505 -48.60 22.24 -0.48
C GLU A 505 -47.78 22.08 0.83
N VAL A 506 -46.64 22.72 1.13
CA VAL A 506 -45.73 23.75 0.57
C VAL A 506 -44.53 23.82 1.56
N GLU A 507 -43.33 24.16 1.05
CA GLU A 507 -42.15 24.86 1.67
C GLU A 507 -41.69 24.52 3.12
N PHE A 508 -40.40 24.42 3.48
CA PHE A 508 -39.13 25.00 3.02
C PHE A 508 -37.98 23.98 3.13
#